data_AF-A0A3D2XHR8-F1
#
_entry.id   AF-A0A3D2XHR8-F1
#
_cell.length_a   1.000
_cell.length_b   1.000
_cell.length_c   1.000
_cell.angle_alpha   90.00
_cell.angle_beta   90.00
_cell.angle_gamma   90.00
#
_symmetry.space_group_name_H-M   'P 1'
#
loop_
_entity.id
_entity.type
_entity.pdbx_description
1 polymer ?
#
loop_
_entity_poly.entity_id
_entity_poly.type
_entity_poly.pdbx_seq_one_letter_code
_entity_poly.pdbx_strand_id
1 'polypeptide(L)'
;MSEELDLILADTEDSMGKAINHLETELTKIRAGKANPSMLDGIAVDYYGSPTPINQVANISVLDVRTISIQPWEKNMLAAIERAIMAANIGITPQNDGVQLRLFLPPLTEERRKELVKKAAGEGEHSKVAIRNIRRDAIEQVKKLQKDGLSE
;
A
#
# COMPACT_ATOMS: atom_id res chain seq x y z
N MET A 1 18.25 7.50 -36.34
CA MET A 1 19.49 7.97 -35.67
C MET A 1 19.21 8.99 -34.57
N SER A 2 18.87 10.26 -34.82
CA SER A 2 18.48 11.18 -33.72
C SER A 2 17.14 10.80 -33.08
N GLU A 3 16.15 10.46 -33.91
CA GLU A 3 14.82 10.03 -33.43
C GLU A 3 14.86 8.71 -32.64
N GLU A 4 15.79 7.79 -32.97
CA GLU A 4 16.01 6.56 -32.21
C GLU A 4 16.66 6.81 -30.86
N LEU A 5 17.56 7.79 -30.76
CA LEU A 5 18.15 8.20 -29.49
C LEU A 5 17.09 8.82 -28.58
N ASP A 6 16.24 9.69 -29.12
CA ASP A 6 15.14 10.31 -28.38
C ASP A 6 14.14 9.27 -27.87
N LEU A 7 13.84 8.24 -28.69
CA LEU A 7 13.02 7.09 -28.31
C LEU A 7 13.62 6.31 -27.13
N ILE A 8 14.92 6.00 -27.18
CA ILE A 8 15.59 5.29 -26.08
C ILE A 8 15.56 6.11 -24.79
N LEU A 9 15.77 7.44 -24.88
CA LEU A 9 15.71 8.32 -23.72
C LEU A 9 14.30 8.36 -23.13
N ALA A 10 13.26 8.51 -23.96
CA ALA A 10 11.87 8.52 -23.52
C ALA A 10 11.45 7.19 -22.87
N ASP A 11 11.81 6.05 -23.48
CA ASP A 11 11.52 4.72 -22.93
C ASP A 11 12.26 4.48 -21.60
N THR A 12 13.50 4.97 -21.51
CA THR A 12 14.30 4.90 -20.27
C THR A 12 13.65 5.72 -19.16
N GLU A 13 13.22 6.94 -19.45
CA GLU A 13 12.53 7.81 -18.49
C GLU A 13 11.23 7.18 -17.99
N ASP A 14 10.39 6.67 -18.90
CA ASP A 14 9.13 6.01 -18.54
C ASP A 14 9.37 4.74 -17.71
N SER A 15 10.36 3.93 -18.08
CA SER A 15 10.74 2.72 -17.34
C SER A 15 11.25 3.03 -15.94
N MET A 16 12.07 4.08 -15.78
CA MET A 16 12.52 4.54 -14.47
C MET A 16 11.36 5.10 -13.64
N GLY A 17 10.46 5.86 -14.26
CA GLY A 17 9.24 6.37 -13.63
C GLY A 17 8.36 5.23 -13.09
N LYS A 18 8.16 4.17 -13.87
CA LYS A 18 7.45 2.95 -13.43
C LYS A 18 8.11 2.28 -12.23
N ALA A 19 9.44 2.19 -12.21
CA ALA A 19 10.17 1.62 -11.07
C ALA A 19 10.02 2.45 -9.78
N ILE A 20 9.94 3.78 -9.90
CA ILE A 20 9.67 4.69 -8.77
C ILE A 20 8.22 4.55 -8.30
N ASN A 21 7.25 4.55 -9.21
CA ASN A 21 5.83 4.37 -8.88
C ASN A 21 5.57 3.03 -8.17
N HIS A 22 6.27 1.97 -8.60
CA HIS A 22 6.22 0.68 -7.92
C HIS A 22 6.74 0.79 -6.48
N LEU A 23 7.88 1.45 -6.26
CA LEU A 23 8.43 1.68 -4.92
C LEU A 23 7.45 2.45 -4.03
N GLU A 24 6.82 3.52 -4.53
CA GLU A 24 5.83 4.29 -3.77
C GLU A 24 4.64 3.44 -3.34
N THR A 25 4.17 2.57 -4.24
CA THR A 25 3.07 1.63 -3.98
C THR A 25 3.47 0.57 -2.94
N GLU A 26 4.69 0.07 -2.98
CA GLU A 26 5.18 -0.89 -1.99
C GLU A 26 5.42 -0.25 -0.62
N LEU A 27 5.96 0.98 -0.58
CA LEU A 27 6.17 1.72 0.67
C LEU A 27 4.85 2.07 1.36
N THR A 28 3.78 2.40 0.61
CA THR A 28 2.45 2.61 1.18
C THR A 28 1.86 1.36 1.83
N LYS A 29 2.23 0.17 1.36
CA LYS A 29 1.86 -1.11 2.01
C LYS A 29 2.63 -1.37 3.31
N ILE A 30 3.80 -0.76 3.51
CA ILE A 30 4.59 -0.88 4.74
C ILE A 30 3.95 0.00 5.82
N ARG A 31 3.04 -0.62 6.58
CA ARG A 31 2.23 0.05 7.62
C ARG A 31 3.07 0.39 8.86
N ALA A 32 3.36 1.68 9.05
CA ALA A 32 4.11 2.21 10.20
C ALA A 32 3.26 2.42 11.48
N GLY A 33 2.26 1.56 11.71
CA GLY A 33 1.46 1.59 12.96
C GLY A 33 0.54 2.80 13.14
N LYS A 34 0.23 3.52 12.06
CA LYS A 34 -0.83 4.54 12.05
C LYS A 34 -2.18 3.89 11.72
N ALA A 35 -3.21 4.32 12.42
CA ALA A 35 -4.59 3.99 12.11
C ALA A 35 -4.95 4.52 10.71
N ASN A 36 -5.31 3.62 9.80
CA ASN A 36 -5.78 3.94 8.45
C ASN A 36 -7.07 3.15 8.18
N PRO A 37 -8.15 3.79 7.68
CA PRO A 37 -9.37 3.11 7.28
C PRO A 37 -9.15 1.95 6.30
N SER A 38 -8.12 2.03 5.45
CA SER A 38 -7.79 0.97 4.49
C SER A 38 -7.41 -0.37 5.13
N MET A 39 -7.16 -0.40 6.45
CA MET A 39 -6.97 -1.66 7.18
C MET A 39 -8.21 -2.54 7.19
N LEU A 40 -9.38 -1.95 6.97
CA LEU A 40 -10.67 -2.63 6.98
C LEU A 40 -11.14 -2.99 5.55
N ASP A 41 -10.33 -2.67 4.54
CA ASP A 41 -10.60 -3.02 3.15
C ASP A 41 -10.55 -4.55 2.99
N GLY A 42 -11.60 -5.11 2.38
CA GLY A 42 -11.76 -6.55 2.20
C GLY A 42 -12.52 -7.26 3.33
N ILE A 43 -12.91 -6.56 4.40
CA ILE A 43 -13.81 -7.13 5.42
C ILE A 43 -15.26 -7.02 4.94
N ALA A 44 -15.90 -8.17 4.72
CA ALA A 44 -17.32 -8.26 4.44
C ALA A 44 -18.12 -8.53 5.71
N VAL A 45 -19.23 -7.82 5.86
CA VAL A 45 -20.20 -7.96 6.94
C VAL A 45 -21.47 -8.56 6.34
N ASP A 46 -22.08 -9.50 7.04
CA ASP A 46 -23.36 -10.06 6.62
C ASP A 46 -24.48 -9.03 6.85
N TYR A 47 -24.93 -8.38 5.77
CA TYR A 47 -26.04 -7.44 5.75
C TYR A 47 -27.28 -8.15 5.20
N TYR A 48 -28.20 -8.51 6.09
CA TYR A 48 -29.46 -9.21 5.75
C TYR A 48 -29.26 -10.46 4.85
N GLY A 49 -28.22 -11.26 5.09
CA GLY A 49 -27.95 -12.50 4.37
C GLY A 49 -27.03 -12.35 3.16
N SER A 50 -26.55 -11.13 2.88
CA SER A 50 -25.61 -10.85 1.78
C SER A 50 -24.29 -10.27 2.31
N PRO A 51 -23.12 -10.82 1.89
CA PRO A 51 -21.83 -10.28 2.30
C PRO A 51 -21.60 -8.91 1.64
N THR A 52 -21.62 -7.86 2.46
CA THR A 52 -21.45 -6.47 2.03
C THR A 52 -20.18 -5.89 2.64
N PRO A 53 -19.35 -5.17 1.87
CA PRO A 53 -18.18 -4.49 2.42
C PRO A 53 -18.51 -3.56 3.59
N ILE A 54 -17.67 -3.58 4.63
CA ILE A 54 -17.88 -2.80 5.85
C ILE A 54 -17.98 -1.28 5.60
N ASN A 55 -17.31 -0.76 4.57
CA ASN A 55 -17.36 0.65 4.17
C ASN A 55 -18.75 1.10 3.65
N GLN A 56 -19.59 0.17 3.19
CA GLN A 56 -20.96 0.46 2.76
C GLN A 56 -21.95 0.40 3.93
N VAL A 57 -21.65 -0.39 4.96
CA VAL A 57 -22.53 -0.63 6.12
C VAL A 57 -22.21 0.33 7.29
N ALA A 58 -21.03 0.96 7.29
CA ALA A 58 -20.60 1.87 8.34
C ALA A 58 -19.70 3.00 7.82
N ASN A 59 -19.76 4.14 8.50
CA ASN A 59 -18.80 5.22 8.34
C ASN A 59 -17.53 4.94 9.16
N ILE A 60 -16.38 4.96 8.51
CA ILE A 60 -15.07 4.67 9.12
C ILE A 60 -14.30 5.98 9.20
N SER A 61 -13.97 6.42 10.41
CA SER A 61 -13.19 7.64 10.65
C SER A 61 -12.00 7.38 11.57
N VAL A 62 -10.92 8.13 11.36
CA VAL A 62 -9.75 8.10 12.25
C VAL A 62 -9.96 9.18 13.31
N LEU A 63 -10.12 8.77 14.57
CA LEU A 63 -10.26 9.72 15.68
C LEU A 63 -8.89 10.21 16.17
N ASP A 64 -7.94 9.29 16.27
CA ASP A 64 -6.58 9.56 16.71
C ASP A 64 -5.62 8.65 15.91
N VAL A 65 -4.32 8.93 15.98
CA VAL A 65 -3.24 8.21 15.29
C VAL A 65 -3.30 6.69 15.52
N ARG A 66 -3.95 6.24 16.60
CA ARG A 66 -4.09 4.82 16.98
C ARG A 66 -5.54 4.34 17.09
N THR A 67 -6.52 5.21 16.88
CA THR A 67 -7.93 4.87 17.13
C THR A 67 -8.77 5.07 15.87
N ILE A 68 -9.37 4.00 15.39
CA ILE A 68 -10.37 4.03 14.30
C ILE A 68 -11.76 3.93 14.94
N SER A 69 -12.65 4.85 14.59
CA SER A 69 -14.08 4.74 14.90
C SER A 69 -14.83 4.19 13.70
N ILE A 70 -15.71 3.23 13.96
CA ILE A 70 -16.62 2.64 12.99
C ILE A 70 -18.02 2.92 13.50
N GLN A 71 -18.73 3.80 12.80
CA GLN A 71 -20.10 4.16 13.13
C GLN A 71 -21.05 3.50 12.12
N PRO A 72 -21.82 2.47 12.53
CA PRO A 72 -22.77 1.84 11.63
C PRO A 72 -23.94 2.79 11.32
N TRP A 73 -24.49 2.66 10.11
CA TRP A 73 -25.71 3.40 9.75
C TRP A 73 -26.93 2.90 10.55
N GLU A 74 -26.95 1.61 10.88
CA GLU A 74 -28.00 0.99 11.70
C GLU A 74 -27.40 0.34 12.96
N LYS A 75 -27.99 0.59 14.13
CA LYS A 75 -27.45 0.10 15.43
C LYS A 75 -27.49 -1.42 15.58
N ASN A 76 -28.44 -2.10 14.94
CA ASN A 76 -28.55 -3.56 14.90
C ASN A 76 -27.32 -4.23 14.22
N MET A 77 -26.66 -3.53 13.30
CA MET A 77 -25.50 -4.04 12.55
C MET A 77 -24.21 -4.07 13.36
N LEU A 78 -24.19 -3.44 14.53
CA LEU A 78 -23.00 -3.30 15.36
C LEU A 78 -22.41 -4.67 15.75
N ALA A 79 -23.26 -5.62 16.16
CA ALA A 79 -22.83 -6.98 16.51
C ALA A 79 -22.37 -7.82 15.30
N ALA A 80 -22.88 -7.54 14.10
CA ALA A 80 -22.44 -8.19 12.87
C ALA A 80 -21.06 -7.67 12.44
N ILE A 81 -20.85 -6.36 12.53
CA ILE A 81 -19.57 -5.71 12.25
C ILE A 81 -18.49 -6.18 13.23
N GLU A 82 -18.80 -6.23 14.52
CA GLU A 82 -17.89 -6.75 15.55
C GLU A 82 -17.42 -8.17 15.23
N ARG A 83 -18.36 -9.07 14.90
CA ARG A 83 -18.04 -10.45 14.49
C ARG A 83 -17.21 -10.51 13.21
N ALA A 84 -17.51 -9.68 12.21
CA ALA A 84 -16.75 -9.64 10.97
C ALA A 84 -15.28 -9.20 11.20
N ILE A 85 -15.06 -8.20 12.05
CA ILE A 85 -13.71 -7.73 12.40
C ILE A 85 -12.93 -8.80 13.17
N MET A 86 -13.59 -9.49 14.12
CA MET A 86 -12.96 -10.60 14.83
C MET A 86 -12.65 -11.78 13.90
N ALA A 87 -13.55 -12.11 12.98
CA ALA A 87 -13.36 -13.17 11.98
C ALA A 87 -12.25 -12.85 10.98
N ALA A 88 -12.06 -11.57 10.63
CA ALA A 88 -10.97 -11.12 9.79
C ALA A 88 -9.58 -11.29 10.45
N ASN A 89 -9.54 -11.59 11.76
CA ASN A 89 -8.33 -11.87 12.54
C ASN A 89 -7.22 -10.83 12.33
N ILE A 90 -7.60 -9.55 12.28
CA ILE A 90 -6.67 -8.43 12.10
C ILE A 90 -5.82 -8.15 13.36
N GLY A 91 -5.94 -8.98 14.41
CA GLY A 91 -5.19 -8.85 15.66
C GLY A 91 -5.60 -7.65 16.53
N ILE A 92 -6.78 -7.07 16.27
CA ILE A 92 -7.33 -5.94 17.02
C ILE A 92 -8.72 -6.30 17.51
N THR A 93 -8.96 -6.09 18.81
CA THR A 93 -10.28 -6.29 19.41
C THR A 93 -11.08 -4.99 19.36
N PRO A 94 -12.28 -4.98 18.75
CA PRO A 94 -13.17 -3.83 18.81
C PRO A 94 -13.73 -3.60 20.21
N GLN A 95 -13.76 -2.33 20.65
CA GLN A 95 -14.47 -1.88 21.83
C GLN A 95 -15.83 -1.31 21.41
N ASN A 96 -16.91 -1.79 22.02
CA ASN A 96 -18.26 -1.37 21.74
C ASN A 96 -18.75 -0.31 22.73
N ASP A 97 -19.16 0.87 22.23
CA ASP A 97 -19.76 1.96 23.03
C ASP A 97 -21.30 2.01 22.93
N GLY A 98 -21.93 1.04 22.26
CA GLY A 98 -23.37 0.98 22.00
C GLY A 98 -23.88 1.83 20.83
N VAL A 99 -23.07 2.81 20.37
CA VAL A 99 -23.38 3.64 19.19
C VAL A 99 -22.31 3.52 18.11
N GLN A 100 -21.06 3.30 18.50
CA GLN A 100 -19.91 3.15 17.60
C GLN A 100 -18.98 2.05 18.12
N LEU A 101 -18.17 1.51 17.22
CA LEU A 101 -17.08 0.59 17.54
C LEU A 101 -15.75 1.33 17.46
N ARG A 102 -14.90 1.18 18.47
CA ARG A 102 -13.53 1.72 18.50
C ARG A 102 -12.51 0.61 18.35
N LEU A 103 -11.61 0.75 17.39
CA LEU A 103 -10.45 -0.13 17.22
C LEU A 103 -9.20 0.58 17.72
N PHE A 104 -8.51 -0.05 18.66
CA PHE A 104 -7.24 0.46 19.19
C PHE A 104 -6.09 -0.30 18.55
N LEU A 105 -5.23 0.39 17.81
CA LEU A 105 -3.99 -0.18 17.33
C LEU A 105 -3.00 -0.32 18.49
N PRO A 106 -2.46 -1.53 18.75
CA PRO A 106 -1.40 -1.69 19.71
C PRO A 106 -0.15 -0.92 19.27
N PRO A 107 0.68 -0.43 20.21
CA PRO A 107 1.94 0.21 19.88
C PRO A 107 2.85 -0.79 19.16
N LEU A 108 3.58 -0.31 18.14
CA LEU A 108 4.63 -1.09 17.51
C LEU A 108 5.70 -1.44 18.56
N THR A 109 5.99 -2.72 18.72
CA THR A 109 7.15 -3.20 19.49
C THR A 109 8.45 -2.79 18.78
N GLU A 110 9.55 -2.71 19.53
CA GLU A 110 10.86 -2.38 18.95
C GLU A 110 11.29 -3.41 17.90
N GLU A 111 11.01 -4.69 18.14
CA GLU A 111 11.26 -5.79 17.21
C GLU A 111 10.47 -5.58 15.90
N ARG A 112 9.16 -5.31 15.98
CA ARG A 112 8.34 -5.07 14.79
C ARG A 112 8.78 -3.83 14.03
N ARG A 113 9.25 -2.78 14.72
CA ARG A 113 9.81 -1.59 14.08
C ARG A 113 11.09 -1.91 13.30
N LYS A 114 12.00 -2.72 13.87
CA LYS A 114 13.22 -3.16 13.20
C LYS A 114 12.92 -3.97 11.94
N GLU A 115 11.92 -4.86 11.99
CA GLU A 115 11.47 -5.62 10.82
C GLU A 115 10.93 -4.71 9.71
N LEU A 116 10.09 -3.74 10.06
CA LEU A 116 9.51 -2.79 9.09
C LEU A 116 10.59 -1.93 8.43
N VAL A 117 11.58 -1.46 9.21
CA VAL A 117 12.73 -0.71 8.68
C VAL A 117 13.55 -1.58 7.73
N LYS A 118 13.83 -2.83 8.10
CA LYS A 118 14.56 -3.78 7.23
C LYS A 118 13.81 -4.04 5.92
N LYS A 119 12.48 -4.19 5.99
CA LYS A 119 11.63 -4.37 4.81
C LYS A 119 11.68 -3.13 3.91
N ALA A 120 11.49 -1.94 4.46
CA ALA A 120 11.53 -0.69 3.70
C ALA A 120 12.89 -0.45 3.04
N ALA A 121 13.98 -0.75 3.76
CA ALA A 121 15.33 -0.69 3.19
C ALA A 121 15.52 -1.70 2.04
N GLY A 122 14.95 -2.90 2.16
CA GLY A 122 14.95 -3.92 1.11
C GLY A 122 14.25 -3.45 -0.17
N GLU A 123 13.02 -2.92 -0.05
CA GLU A 123 12.28 -2.38 -1.20
C GLU A 123 13.03 -1.22 -1.87
N GLY A 124 13.63 -0.33 -1.05
CA GLY A 124 14.44 0.77 -1.55
C GLY A 124 15.66 0.31 -2.35
N GLU A 125 16.35 -0.75 -1.91
CA GLU A 125 17.46 -1.30 -2.69
C GLU A 125 16.98 -2.01 -3.95
N HIS A 126 15.84 -2.71 -3.91
CA HIS A 126 15.26 -3.35 -5.08
C HIS A 126 14.98 -2.34 -6.19
N SER A 127 14.35 -1.20 -5.85
CA SER A 127 14.10 -0.12 -6.80
C SER A 127 15.40 0.49 -7.34
N LYS A 128 16.43 0.71 -6.49
CA LYS A 128 17.74 1.19 -6.95
C LYS A 128 18.42 0.21 -7.91
N VAL A 129 18.36 -1.09 -7.64
CA VAL A 129 18.91 -2.12 -8.54
C VAL A 129 18.17 -2.11 -9.87
N ALA A 130 16.84 -2.00 -9.86
CA ALA A 130 16.03 -1.89 -11.07
C ALA A 130 16.44 -0.67 -11.92
N ILE A 131 16.56 0.53 -11.33
CA ILE A 131 17.01 1.75 -12.03
C ILE A 131 18.42 1.58 -12.61
N ARG A 132 19.34 0.95 -11.87
CA ARG A 132 20.70 0.69 -12.37
C ARG A 132 20.71 -0.28 -13.56
N ASN A 133 19.84 -1.28 -13.56
CA ASN A 133 19.68 -2.21 -14.68
C ASN A 133 19.09 -1.50 -15.91
N ILE A 134 18.02 -0.73 -15.74
CA ILE A 134 17.41 0.07 -16.83
C ILE A 134 18.46 1.00 -17.45
N ARG A 135 19.25 1.69 -16.63
CA ARG A 135 20.35 2.53 -17.11
C ARG A 135 21.41 1.73 -17.88
N ARG A 136 21.75 0.53 -17.42
CA ARG A 136 22.74 -0.35 -18.10
C ARG A 136 22.24 -0.74 -19.48
N ASP A 137 20.97 -1.14 -19.58
CA ASP A 137 20.35 -1.59 -20.82
C ASP A 137 20.22 -0.42 -21.82
N ALA A 138 19.85 0.77 -21.35
CA ALA A 138 19.83 2.00 -22.15
C ALA A 138 21.24 2.33 -22.71
N ILE A 139 22.28 2.27 -21.87
CA ILE A 139 23.67 2.49 -22.31
C ILE A 139 24.09 1.44 -23.36
N GLU A 140 23.66 0.18 -23.22
CA GLU A 140 23.96 -0.86 -24.20
C GLU A 140 23.27 -0.58 -25.54
N GLN A 141 22.03 -0.12 -25.53
CA GLN A 141 21.31 0.29 -26.74
C GLN A 141 21.99 1.49 -27.44
N VAL A 142 22.39 2.51 -26.68
CA VAL A 142 23.13 3.66 -27.21
C VAL A 142 24.46 3.24 -27.82
N LYS A 143 25.19 2.31 -27.18
CA LYS A 143 26.45 1.75 -27.74
C LYS A 143 26.24 0.97 -29.04
N LYS A 144 25.08 0.32 -29.22
CA LYS A 144 24.72 -0.34 -30.48
C LYS A 144 24.50 0.71 -31.58
N LEU A 145 23.72 1.76 -31.29
CA LEU A 145 23.52 2.88 -32.22
C LEU A 145 24.83 3.58 -32.62
N GLN A 146 25.76 3.75 -31.67
CA GLN A 146 27.09 4.30 -31.95
C GLN A 146 27.88 3.45 -32.96
N LYS A 147 27.80 2.11 -32.84
CA LYS A 147 28.44 1.19 -33.80
C LYS A 147 27.76 1.20 -35.17
N ASP A 148 26.46 1.48 -35.21
CA ASP A 148 25.66 1.52 -36.44
C ASP A 148 25.81 2.85 -37.21
N GLY A 149 26.60 3.80 -36.69
CA GLY A 149 27.00 5.01 -37.41
C GLY A 149 26.65 6.34 -36.73
N LEU A 150 26.19 6.31 -35.48
CA LEU A 150 26.00 7.54 -34.70
C LEU A 150 27.37 8.13 -34.31
N SER A 151 27.59 9.42 -34.58
CA SER A 151 28.77 10.16 -34.13
C SER A 151 28.88 10.14 -32.61
N GLU A 152 30.12 10.15 -32.09
CA GLU A 152 30.42 10.40 -30.67
C GLU A 152 29.77 11.68 -30.14
#